data_AF-K2C024-F1
#
_entry.id   AF-K2C024-F1
#
_cell.length_a   1.000
_cell.length_b   1.000
_cell.length_c   1.000
_cell.angle_alpha   90.00
_cell.angle_beta   90.00
_cell.angle_gamma   90.00
#
_symmetry.space_group_name_H-M   'P 1'
#
loop_
_entity.id
_entity.type
_entity.pdbx_description
1 polymer ?
#
loop_
_entity_poly.entity_id
_entity_poly.type
_entity_poly.pdbx_seq_one_letter_code
_entity_poly.pdbx_strand_id
1 'polypeptide(L)' 'MRHLNTGRALSRTSSHRQAMFKNMAASLIRHEFIKTTLPKAKELRRVI' A
#
# COMPACT_ATOMS: atom_id res chain seq x y z
N MET A 1 23.72 -1.50 8.09
CA MET A 1 22.36 -1.91 7.68
C MET A 1 21.34 -1.22 8.58
N ARG A 2 20.17 -0.81 8.08
CA ARG A 2 19.09 -0.33 8.96
C ARG A 2 18.42 -1.55 9.63
N HIS A 3 18.58 -1.68 10.94
CA HIS A 3 17.87 -2.68 11.73
C HIS A 3 16.37 -2.35 11.73
N LEU A 4 15.51 -3.39 11.73
CA LEU A 4 14.05 -3.26 11.79
C LEU A 4 13.38 -2.53 10.61
N ASN A 5 13.94 -2.62 9.40
CA ASN A 5 13.28 -2.08 8.20
C ASN A 5 11.97 -2.84 7.89
N THR A 6 10.83 -2.22 8.22
CA THR A 6 9.49 -2.76 7.94
C THR A 6 8.86 -2.13 6.70
N GLY A 7 8.27 -2.97 5.85
CA GLY A 7 7.49 -2.52 4.69
C GLY A 7 8.31 -2.29 3.43
N ARG A 8 7.62 -2.18 2.29
CA ARG A 8 8.24 -2.06 0.96
C ARG A 8 8.20 -0.62 0.45
N ALA A 9 9.32 -0.15 -0.11
CA ALA A 9 9.42 1.21 -0.66
C ALA A 9 8.60 1.42 -1.95
N LEU A 10 8.30 0.34 -2.70
CA LEU A 10 7.51 0.35 -3.93
C LEU A 10 7.98 1.40 -4.97
N SER A 11 9.28 1.69 -4.97
CA SER A 11 9.94 2.71 -5.80
C SER A 11 9.25 4.08 -5.73
N ARG A 12 8.74 4.47 -4.55
CA ARG A 12 8.00 5.72 -4.32
C ARG A 12 8.47 6.41 -3.05
N THR A 13 8.30 7.73 -2.98
CA THR A 13 8.51 8.52 -1.77
C THR A 13 7.45 8.19 -0.70
N SER A 14 7.69 8.58 0.55
CA SER A 14 6.75 8.33 1.64
C SER A 14 5.39 8.99 1.42
N SER A 15 5.37 10.25 0.97
CA SER A 15 4.16 11.00 0.66
C SER A 15 3.33 10.35 -0.45
N HIS A 16 3.99 9.93 -1.53
CA HIS A 16 3.31 9.25 -2.64
C HIS A 16 2.71 7.92 -2.16
N ARG A 17 3.44 7.13 -1.36
CA ARG A 17 2.89 5.87 -0.82
C ARG A 17 1.65 6.10 0.03
N GLN A 18 1.65 7.10 0.91
CA GLN A 18 0.48 7.42 1.74
C GLN A 18 -0.73 7.76 0.87
N ALA A 19 -0.57 8.63 -0.14
CA ALA A 19 -1.66 8.98 -1.06
C ALA A 19 -2.15 7.76 -1.87
N MET A 20 -1.22 6.94 -2.37
CA MET A 20 -1.54 5.72 -3.12
C MET A 20 -2.35 4.73 -2.28
N PHE A 21 -1.96 4.48 -1.02
CA PHE A 21 -2.69 3.56 -0.15
C PHE A 21 -4.07 4.10 0.25
N LYS A 22 -4.20 5.41 0.51
CA LYS A 22 -5.52 6.04 0.74
C LYS A 22 -6.47 5.80 -0.42
N ASN A 23 -6.00 6.01 -1.65
CA ASN A 23 -6.81 5.79 -2.85
C ASN A 23 -7.18 4.32 -3.02
N MET A 24 -6.22 3.39 -2.83
CA MET A 24 -6.50 1.95 -2.93
C MET A 24 -7.49 1.47 -1.86
N ALA A 25 -7.39 1.98 -0.62
CA ALA A 25 -8.34 1.64 0.45
C ALA A 25 -9.76 2.15 0.12
N ALA A 26 -9.88 3.39 -0.34
CA ALA A 26 -11.16 3.94 -0.77
C ALA A 26 -11.79 3.17 -1.94
N SER A 27 -10.97 2.76 -2.92
CA SER A 27 -11.44 1.90 -4.02
C SER A 27 -11.85 0.51 -3.55
N LEU A 28 -11.13 -0.09 -2.60
CA LEU A 28 -11.50 -1.39 -2.05
C LEU A 28 -12.85 -1.34 -1.32
N ILE A 29 -13.10 -0.29 -0.54
CA ILE A 29 -14.38 -0.13 0.16
C ILE A 29 -15.52 0.09 -0.84
N ARG A 30 -15.31 0.87 -1.91
CA ARG A 30 -16.36 1.17 -2.90
C ARG A 30 -16.70 0.00 -3.82
N HIS A 31 -15.71 -0.77 -4.23
CA HIS A 31 -15.86 -1.79 -5.26
C HIS A 31 -15.77 -3.21 -4.71
N GLU A 32 -15.57 -3.36 -3.40
CA GLU A 32 -15.41 -4.62 -2.64
C GLU A 32 -14.22 -5.51 -3.08
N PHE A 33 -13.65 -5.22 -4.24
CA PHE A 33 -12.51 -5.92 -4.82
C PHE A 33 -11.70 -4.98 -5.71
N ILE A 34 -10.36 -5.09 -5.62
CA ILE A 34 -9.44 -4.39 -6.54
C ILE A 34 -8.36 -5.35 -7.03
N LYS A 35 -7.98 -5.23 -8.30
CA LYS A 35 -6.84 -5.96 -8.86
C LYS A 35 -5.57 -5.11 -8.70
N THR A 36 -4.57 -5.64 -8.01
CA THR A 36 -3.27 -4.97 -7.83
C THR A 36 -2.14 -6.00 -7.78
N THR A 37 -0.90 -5.52 -7.71
CA THR A 37 0.29 -6.38 -7.61
C THR A 37 0.39 -7.00 -6.21
N LEU A 38 0.91 -8.23 -6.10
CA LEU A 38 1.10 -8.92 -4.83
C LEU A 38 1.82 -8.08 -3.74
N PRO A 39 2.93 -7.36 -4.03
CA PRO A 39 3.56 -6.48 -3.06
C PRO A 39 2.63 -5.38 -2.53
N LYS A 40 1.90 -4.69 -3.41
CA LYS A 40 0.96 -3.62 -3.03
C LYS A 40 -0.20 -4.16 -2.21
N ALA A 41 -0.74 -5.33 -2.58
CA ALA A 41 -1.82 -5.97 -1.82
C ALA A 41 -1.36 -6.35 -0.40
N LYS A 42 -0.17 -6.94 -0.24
CA LYS A 42 0.37 -7.29 1.08
C LYS A 42 0.60 -6.08 1.97
N GLU A 43 1.09 -4.98 1.41
CA GLU A 43 1.28 -3.74 2.18
C GLU A 43 -0.06 -3.03 2.47
N LEU A 44 -1.03 -3.07 1.56
CA LEU A 44 -2.35 -2.48 1.76
C LEU A 44 -3.10 -3.10 2.95
N ARG A 45 -2.92 -4.41 3.21
CA ARG A 45 -3.46 -5.11 4.40
C ARG A 45 -2.94 -4.57 5.75
N ARG A 46 -1.89 -3.76 5.76
CA ARG A 46 -1.38 -3.11 6.98
C ARG A 46 -2.03 -1.74 7.20
N VAL A 47 -2.70 -1.21 6.18
CA VAL A 47 -3.28 0.14 6.17
C VAL A 47 -4.79 0.09 6.41
N ILE A 48 -5.44 -0.96 5.91
CA ILE A 48 -6.85 -1.31 6.17
C ILE A 48 -6.87 -2.32 7.30
#